data_AF-A0AAD0T408-F1
#
_entry.id   AF-A0AAD0T408-F1
#
_cell.length_a   1.000
_cell.length_b   1.000
_cell.length_c   1.000
_cell.angle_alpha   90.00
_cell.angle_beta   90.00
_cell.angle_gamma   90.00
#
_symmetry.space_group_name_H-M   'P 1'
#
loop_
_entity.id
_entity.type
_entity.pdbx_description
1 polymer ?
#
loop_
_entity_poly.entity_id
_entity_poly.type
_entity_poly.pdbx_seq_one_letter_code
_entity_poly.pdbx_strand_id
1 'polypeptide(L)'
;MNDGKKDFYINKDGNTVFTEEFHLRRGYCCESGCLHCPYGFNDKHDSAKSDVPHELRRQTEITEVSDEEMAEYYLNSIEKIEEAE
;
A
#
# COMPACT_ATOMS: atom_id res chain seq x y z
N MET A 1 -24.80 8.24 -10.70
CA MET A 1 -24.16 7.63 -11.89
C MET A 1 -22.92 6.90 -11.41
N ASN A 2 -22.74 5.64 -11.78
CA ASN A 2 -21.43 4.99 -11.82
C ASN A 2 -21.57 3.82 -12.80
N ASP A 3 -21.32 4.15 -14.07
CA ASP A 3 -21.16 3.24 -15.20
C ASP A 3 -20.26 2.07 -14.83
N GLY A 4 -20.72 0.85 -15.08
CA GLY A 4 -20.06 -0.41 -14.75
C GLY A 4 -18.74 -0.65 -15.48
N LYS A 5 -17.72 0.14 -15.18
CA LYS A 5 -16.35 -0.09 -15.60
C LYS A 5 -15.66 -1.04 -14.62
N LYS A 6 -15.01 -2.05 -15.18
CA LYS A 6 -14.31 -3.10 -14.41
C LYS A 6 -13.06 -2.52 -13.75
N ASP A 7 -12.93 -2.71 -12.45
CA ASP A 7 -11.78 -2.26 -11.67
C ASP A 7 -10.50 -3.04 -11.96
N PHE A 8 -10.64 -4.30 -12.38
CA PHE A 8 -9.54 -5.21 -12.62
C PHE A 8 -9.88 -6.26 -13.68
N TYR A 9 -8.85 -6.96 -14.15
CA TYR A 9 -8.95 -8.17 -14.96
C TYR A 9 -7.94 -9.21 -14.49
N ILE A 10 -8.16 -10.47 -14.87
CA ILE A 10 -7.19 -11.55 -14.66
C ILE A 10 -6.35 -11.71 -15.92
N ASN A 11 -5.02 -11.63 -15.80
CA ASN A 11 -4.12 -11.83 -16.93
C ASN A 11 -3.98 -13.34 -17.26
N LYS A 12 -3.20 -13.65 -18.30
CA LYS A 12 -2.99 -15.05 -18.73
C LYS A 12 -2.28 -15.92 -17.69
N ASP A 13 -1.52 -15.30 -16.80
CA ASP A 13 -0.78 -15.94 -15.72
C ASP A 13 -1.62 -16.14 -14.46
N GLY A 14 -2.90 -15.73 -14.47
CA GLY A 14 -3.79 -15.81 -13.31
C GLY A 14 -3.64 -14.65 -12.32
N ASN A 15 -2.88 -13.61 -12.64
CA ASN A 15 -2.68 -12.45 -11.79
C ASN A 15 -3.81 -11.43 -11.93
N THR A 16 -4.23 -10.86 -10.81
CA THR A 16 -5.17 -9.72 -10.77
C THR A 16 -4.45 -8.44 -11.16
N VAL A 17 -4.86 -7.84 -12.27
CA VAL A 17 -4.33 -6.56 -12.77
C VAL A 17 -5.41 -5.50 -12.66
N PHE A 18 -5.14 -4.48 -11.83
CA PHE A 18 -6.03 -3.34 -11.67
C PHE A 18 -5.89 -2.35 -12.82
N THR A 19 -6.99 -1.67 -13.13
CA THR A 19 -7.05 -0.64 -14.16
C THR A 19 -6.56 0.71 -13.62
N GLU A 20 -6.14 1.58 -14.54
CA GLU A 20 -5.77 2.96 -14.21
C GLU A 20 -6.89 3.70 -13.47
N GLU A 21 -8.15 3.50 -13.89
CA GLU A 21 -9.31 4.15 -13.28
C GLU A 21 -9.56 3.72 -11.84
N PHE A 22 -9.26 2.46 -11.51
CA PHE A 22 -9.25 1.98 -10.13
C PHE A 22 -8.20 2.72 -9.30
N HIS A 23 -6.98 2.89 -9.84
CA HIS A 23 -5.90 3.59 -9.15
C HIS A 23 -6.17 5.09 -8.97
N LEU A 24 -6.83 5.74 -9.94
CA LEU A 24 -7.30 7.13 -9.81
C LEU A 24 -8.35 7.26 -8.69
N ARG A 25 -9.31 6.32 -8.62
CA ARG A 25 -10.34 6.32 -7.56
C ARG A 25 -9.77 6.04 -6.18
N ARG A 26 -8.70 5.25 -6.09
CA ARG A 26 -7.95 5.00 -4.84
C ARG A 26 -7.31 6.28 -4.30
N GLY A 27 -6.96 7.23 -5.18
CA GLY A 27 -6.47 8.55 -4.81
C GLY A 27 -5.04 8.61 -4.30
N TYR A 28 -4.31 7.48 -4.27
CA TYR A 28 -2.89 7.46 -3.91
C TYR A 28 -2.12 6.33 -4.62
N CYS A 29 -0.83 6.57 -4.84
CA CYS A 29 0.19 5.63 -5.28
C CYS A 29 0.69 4.81 -4.08
N CYS A 30 0.62 3.48 -4.20
CA CYS A 30 1.14 2.55 -3.20
C CYS A 30 2.58 2.08 -3.48
N GLU A 31 3.22 2.63 -4.53
CA GLU A 31 4.63 2.37 -4.88
C GLU A 31 4.95 0.88 -5.07
N SER A 32 3.98 0.10 -5.53
CA SER A 32 4.09 -1.36 -5.70
C SER A 32 4.36 -1.79 -7.15
N GLY A 33 4.76 -0.86 -8.04
CA GLY A 33 5.15 -1.21 -9.41
C GLY A 33 4.01 -1.62 -10.35
N CYS A 34 2.80 -1.12 -10.14
CA CYS A 34 1.62 -1.56 -10.90
C CYS A 34 1.75 -1.29 -12.42
N LEU A 35 1.24 -2.24 -13.23
CA LEU A 35 1.29 -2.16 -14.70
C LEU A 35 0.58 -0.93 -15.28
N HIS A 36 -0.51 -0.48 -14.65
CA HIS A 36 -1.35 0.64 -15.10
C HIS A 36 -1.34 1.79 -14.09
N CYS A 37 -0.15 2.12 -13.55
CA CYS A 37 -0.03 3.22 -12.59
C CYS A 37 -0.30 4.58 -13.29
N PRO A 38 -1.36 5.32 -12.90
CA PRO A 38 -1.63 6.67 -13.46
C PRO A 38 -0.56 7.70 -13.05
N TYR A 39 0.22 7.39 -12.00
CA TYR A 39 1.22 8.30 -11.43
C TYR A 39 2.64 8.04 -11.98
N GLY A 40 2.79 7.17 -12.98
CA GLY A 40 4.07 6.89 -13.62
C GLY A 40 5.04 6.03 -12.80
N PHE A 41 4.61 5.46 -11.66
CA PHE A 41 5.44 4.56 -10.88
C PHE A 41 5.57 3.19 -11.55
N ASN A 42 6.78 2.77 -11.89
CA ASN A 42 7.08 1.42 -12.36
C ASN A 42 8.36 0.89 -11.71
N ASP A 43 8.51 -0.43 -11.63
CA ASP A 43 9.68 -1.08 -11.01
C ASP A 43 11.02 -0.81 -11.73
N LYS A 44 10.97 -0.15 -12.89
CA LYS A 44 12.16 0.25 -13.66
C LYS A 44 12.60 1.68 -13.35
N HIS A 45 11.83 2.44 -12.58
CA HIS A 45 12.21 3.77 -12.12
C HIS A 45 12.95 3.63 -10.80
N ASP A 46 14.16 4.19 -10.74
CA ASP A 46 14.87 4.40 -9.48
C ASP A 46 13.90 5.07 -8.50
N SER A 47 13.70 4.49 -7.31
CA SER A 47 12.80 5.05 -6.27
C SER A 47 13.16 6.49 -5.89
N ALA A 48 14.39 6.91 -6.20
CA ALA A 48 14.91 8.26 -6.03
C ALA A 48 14.44 9.26 -7.10
N LYS A 49 13.85 8.82 -8.22
CA LYS A 49 13.41 9.63 -9.38
C LYS A 49 11.95 9.40 -9.77
N SER A 50 11.10 8.91 -8.86
CA SER A 50 9.68 8.75 -9.19
C SER A 50 9.02 10.11 -9.35
N ASP A 51 8.34 10.36 -10.47
CA ASP A 51 7.56 11.58 -10.72
C ASP A 51 6.23 11.63 -9.93
N VAL A 52 6.02 10.69 -9.00
CA VAL A 52 4.84 10.64 -8.15
C VAL A 52 4.86 11.82 -7.17
N PRO A 53 3.87 12.72 -7.20
CA PRO A 53 3.76 13.80 -6.22
C PRO A 53 3.67 13.26 -4.79
N HIS A 54 4.38 13.90 -3.85
CA HIS A 54 4.41 13.48 -2.43
C HIS A 54 3.02 13.33 -1.81
N GLU A 55 2.09 14.22 -2.16
CA GLU A 55 0.70 14.21 -1.68
C GLU A 55 -0.10 12.97 -2.12
N LEU A 56 0.28 12.37 -3.25
CA LEU A 56 -0.31 11.15 -3.78
C LEU A 56 0.43 9.91 -3.32
N ARG A 57 1.54 10.03 -2.58
CA ARG A 57 2.19 8.85 -1.98
C ARG A 57 1.33 8.33 -0.84
N ARG A 58 1.46 7.04 -0.53
CA ARG A 58 0.76 6.44 0.61
C ARG A 58 1.15 7.17 1.89
N GLN A 59 0.23 7.96 2.43
CA GLN A 59 0.38 8.58 3.73
C GLN A 59 0.19 7.47 4.77
N THR A 60 1.28 6.86 5.23
CA THR A 60 1.23 6.16 6.51
C THR A 60 1.16 7.26 7.56
N GLU A 61 0.06 7.32 8.33
CA GLU A 61 0.09 8.08 9.57
C GLU A 61 1.22 7.49 10.41
N ILE A 62 2.32 8.23 10.49
CA ILE A 62 3.30 8.01 11.54
C ILE A 62 2.59 8.51 12.78
N THR A 63 1.84 7.62 13.43
CA THR A 63 1.41 7.88 14.80
C THR A 63 2.70 7.87 15.62
N GLU A 64 3.02 8.97 16.27
CA GLU A 64 4.05 8.99 17.30
C GLU A 64 3.56 8.06 18.41
N VAL A 65 3.97 6.79 18.33
CA VAL A 65 3.77 5.82 19.41
C VAL A 65 4.88 6.10 20.40
N SER A 66 4.53 6.32 21.67
CA SER A 66 5.56 6.61 22.66
C SER A 66 6.44 5.39 22.90
N ASP A 67 7.66 5.62 23.37
CA ASP A 67 8.57 4.52 23.73
C ASP A 67 7.94 3.61 24.80
N GLU A 68 7.07 4.17 25.67
CA GLU A 68 6.34 3.41 26.68
C GLU A 68 5.27 2.49 26.06
N GLU A 69 4.46 2.99 25.13
CA GLU A 69 3.40 2.20 24.46
C GLU A 69 3.99 1.04 23.64
N MET A 70 5.15 1.26 23.00
CA MET A 70 5.87 0.20 22.30
C MET A 70 6.41 -0.87 23.27
N ALA A 71 6.97 -0.45 24.41
CA ALA A 71 7.48 -1.38 25.43
C ALA A 71 6.35 -2.25 26.02
N GLU A 72 5.20 -1.66 26.33
CA GLU A 72 4.03 -2.39 26.82
C GLU A 72 3.54 -3.45 25.83
N TYR A 73 3.49 -3.13 24.53
CA TYR A 73 3.11 -4.12 23.50
C TYR A 73 4.03 -5.35 23.50
N TYR A 74 5.35 -5.13 23.60
CA TYR A 74 6.32 -6.24 23.61
C TYR A 74 6.23 -7.09 24.87
N LEU A 75 6.08 -6.47 26.05
CA LEU A 75 5.92 -7.20 27.31
C LEU A 75 4.64 -8.04 27.31
N ASN A 76 3.51 -7.45 26.92
CA ASN A 76 2.23 -8.15 26.77
C ASN A 76 2.30 -9.30 25.75
N SER A 77 3.17 -9.18 24.74
CA SER A 77 3.38 -10.23 23.75
C SER A 77 4.22 -11.39 24.29
N ILE A 78 5.18 -11.12 25.19
CA ILE A 78 6.01 -12.15 25.84
C ILE A 78 5.18 -12.93 26.86
N GLU A 79 4.41 -12.24 27.70
CA GLU A 79 3.52 -12.88 28.69
C GLU A 79 2.52 -13.85 28.01
N LYS A 80 1.95 -13.45 26.86
CA LYS A 80 1.06 -14.32 26.07
C LYS A 80 1.74 -15.57 25.51
N ILE A 81 3.05 -15.54 25.29
CA ILE A 81 3.81 -16.70 24.81
C ILE A 81 4.07 -17.65 25.98
N GLU A 82 4.44 -17.12 27.16
CA GLU A 82 4.71 -17.91 28.36
C GLU A 82 3.45 -18.58 28.92
N GLU A 83 2.26 -17.97 28.76
CA GLU A 83 0.98 -18.58 29.16
C GLU A 83 0.48 -19.68 28.20
N ALA A 84 1.09 -19.81 27.01
CA ALA A 84 0.71 -20.78 25.99
C ALA A 84 1.52 -22.09 26.05
N GLU A 85 2.47 -22.22 26.98
CA GLU A 85 3.27 -23.42 27.28
C GLU A 85 2.73 -24.17 28.52
#